data_AF-A0AAQ2IT22-F1
#
_entry.id   AF-A0AAQ2IT22-F1
#
_cell.length_a   1.000
_cell.length_b   1.000
_cell.length_c   1.000
_cell.angle_alpha   90.00
_cell.angle_beta   90.00
_cell.angle_gamma   90.00
#
_symmetry.space_group_name_H-M   'P 1'
#
loop_
_entity.id
_entity.type
_entity.pdbx_description
1 polymer ?
#
loop_
_entity_poly.entity_id
_entity_poly.type
_entity_poly.pdbx_seq_one_letter_code
_entity_poly.pdbx_strand_id
1 'polypeptide(L)'
;MNPPFREISLDGEYAIESNFPLADLLKPEQEYQKAYKDTMPKIRAAGFLKTQAVQEHIEDLMLYSSDLAQIKSALKRCYQIDVSFVKSMDDLKPNNLDNFMMKFQSTLDAAMEKYKT
;
A
#
# COMPACT_ATOMS: atom_id res chain seq x y z
N MET A 1 -11.23 -64.79 -6.24
CA MET A 1 -10.02 -64.21 -6.84
C MET A 1 -9.85 -62.83 -6.23
N ASN A 2 -8.85 -62.64 -5.37
CA ASN A 2 -8.53 -61.34 -4.78
C ASN A 2 -7.56 -60.60 -5.70
N PRO A 3 -7.69 -59.28 -5.91
CA PRO A 3 -6.75 -58.52 -6.72
C PRO A 3 -5.37 -58.46 -6.03
N PRO A 4 -4.27 -58.39 -6.80
CA PRO A 4 -2.94 -58.32 -6.22
C PRO A 4 -2.74 -56.99 -5.48
N PHE A 5 -2.36 -57.08 -4.22
CA PHE A 5 -1.89 -55.94 -3.43
C PHE A 5 -0.54 -55.50 -4.00
N ARG A 6 -0.48 -54.29 -4.56
CA ARG A 6 0.80 -53.64 -4.90
C ARG A 6 1.24 -52.84 -3.68
N GLU A 7 2.16 -53.38 -2.89
CA GLU A 7 2.94 -52.57 -1.96
C GLU A 7 3.85 -51.65 -2.77
N ILE A 8 3.70 -50.34 -2.55
CA ILE A 8 4.62 -49.34 -3.06
C ILE A 8 5.71 -49.20 -2.00
N SER A 9 6.84 -49.89 -2.17
CA SER A 9 8.03 -49.64 -1.35
C SER A 9 8.55 -48.24 -1.67
N LEU A 10 8.46 -47.33 -0.70
CA LEU A 10 9.10 -46.02 -0.73
C LEU A 10 10.56 -46.15 -0.25
N ASP A 11 11.30 -47.13 -0.80
CA ASP A 11 12.74 -47.32 -0.53
C ASP A 11 13.58 -46.56 -1.57
N GLY A 12 13.29 -45.27 -1.70
CA GLY A 12 14.11 -44.33 -2.42
C GLY A 12 13.99 -43.00 -1.71
N GLU A 13 15.11 -42.41 -1.33
CA GLU A 13 15.16 -40.99 -0.99
C GLU A 13 14.67 -40.20 -2.21
N TYR A 14 13.37 -39.96 -2.28
CA TYR A 14 12.81 -38.92 -3.12
C TYR A 14 13.20 -37.59 -2.46
N ALA A 15 14.48 -37.21 -2.61
CA ALA A 15 14.84 -35.81 -2.59
C ALA A 15 14.13 -35.21 -3.82
N ILE A 16 12.94 -34.68 -3.59
CA ILE A 16 12.40 -33.65 -4.47
C ILE A 16 13.39 -32.50 -4.30
N GLU A 17 14.45 -32.48 -5.11
CA GLU A 17 15.25 -31.29 -5.31
C GLU A 17 14.30 -30.25 -5.91
N SER A 18 13.65 -29.49 -5.02
CA SER A 18 12.99 -28.25 -5.38
C SER A 18 14.06 -27.30 -5.87
N ASN A 19 14.43 -27.42 -7.14
CA ASN A 19 15.25 -26.45 -7.86
C ASN A 19 14.52 -25.11 -8.07
N PHE A 20 13.29 -24.97 -7.55
CA PHE A 20 12.67 -23.68 -7.33
C PHE A 20 13.09 -23.14 -5.95
N PRO A 21 13.81 -22.02 -5.89
CA PRO A 21 14.08 -21.39 -4.60
C PRO A 21 12.74 -21.02 -3.97
N LEU A 22 12.45 -21.51 -2.77
CA LEU A 22 11.29 -21.09 -1.96
C LEU A 22 11.17 -19.56 -1.84
N ALA A 23 12.30 -18.85 -1.99
CA ALA A 23 12.35 -17.40 -2.08
C ALA A 23 11.54 -16.82 -3.26
N ASP A 24 11.46 -17.51 -4.39
CA ASP A 24 10.71 -17.05 -5.57
C ASP A 24 9.20 -17.13 -5.38
N LEU A 25 8.72 -18.09 -4.58
CA LEU A 25 7.30 -18.22 -4.22
C LEU A 25 6.84 -17.12 -3.24
N LEU A 26 7.76 -16.55 -2.45
CA LEU A 26 7.46 -15.50 -1.46
C LEU A 26 7.57 -14.08 -2.03
N LYS A 27 8.20 -13.89 -3.20
CA LYS A 27 8.40 -12.57 -3.81
C LYS A 27 7.10 -11.81 -4.06
N PRO A 28 6.06 -12.40 -4.66
CA PRO A 28 4.80 -11.67 -4.93
C PRO A 28 4.10 -11.22 -3.65
N GLU A 29 4.11 -12.04 -2.60
CA GLU A 29 3.56 -11.69 -1.29
C GLU A 29 4.35 -10.53 -0.65
N GLN A 30 5.69 -10.59 -0.69
CA GLN A 30 6.54 -9.53 -0.17
C GLN A 30 6.34 -8.20 -0.92
N GLU A 31 6.19 -8.26 -2.25
CA GLU A 31 5.90 -7.09 -3.07
C GLU A 31 4.54 -6.48 -2.73
N TYR A 32 3.50 -7.30 -2.58
CA TYR A 32 2.19 -6.84 -2.16
C TYR A 32 2.21 -6.23 -0.76
N GLN A 33 2.82 -6.91 0.21
CA GLN A 33 2.95 -6.41 1.58
C GLN A 33 3.71 -5.08 1.63
N LYS A 34 4.75 -4.92 0.80
CA LYS A 34 5.49 -3.67 0.67
C LYS A 34 4.61 -2.57 0.08
N ALA A 35 3.88 -2.84 -1.00
CA ALA A 35 2.95 -1.89 -1.60
C ALA A 35 1.87 -1.47 -0.60
N TYR A 36 1.25 -2.43 0.10
CA TYR A 36 0.22 -2.18 1.12
C TYR A 36 0.73 -1.28 2.24
N LYS A 37 1.90 -1.59 2.81
CA LYS A 37 2.51 -0.80 3.89
C LYS A 37 2.85 0.62 3.45
N ASP A 38 3.21 0.82 2.18
CA ASP A 38 3.55 2.14 1.64
C ASP A 38 2.31 2.98 1.25
N THR A 39 1.30 2.36 0.61
CA THR A 39 0.19 3.09 -0.01
C THR A 39 -1.01 3.27 0.92
N MET A 40 -1.33 2.31 1.78
CA MET A 40 -2.52 2.41 2.64
C MET A 40 -2.49 3.58 3.62
N PRO A 41 -1.36 3.90 4.29
CA PRO A 41 -1.28 5.09 5.13
C PRO A 41 -1.53 6.38 4.33
N LYS A 42 -1.04 6.45 3.09
CA LYS A 42 -1.21 7.61 2.19
C LYS A 42 -2.65 7.76 1.71
N ILE A 43 -3.33 6.65 1.40
CA ILE A 43 -4.76 6.64 1.06
C ILE A 43 -5.58 7.16 2.25
N ARG A 44 -5.31 6.66 3.46
CA ARG A 44 -6.00 7.12 4.68
C ARG A 44 -5.74 8.59 4.96
N ALA A 45 -4.49 9.04 4.82
CA ALA A 45 -4.13 10.43 5.02
C ALA A 45 -4.84 11.34 4.01
N ALA A 46 -4.83 11.01 2.71
CA ALA A 46 -5.52 11.78 1.68
C ALA A 46 -7.04 11.83 1.91
N GLY A 47 -7.66 10.70 2.29
CA GLY A 47 -9.08 10.65 2.63
C GLY A 47 -9.42 11.48 3.86
N PHE A 48 -8.55 11.49 4.87
CA PHE A 48 -8.71 12.34 6.06
C PHE A 48 -8.57 13.82 5.74
N LEU A 49 -7.57 14.20 4.93
CA LEU A 49 -7.38 15.58 4.47
C LEU A 49 -8.58 16.11 3.69
N LYS A 50 -9.30 15.24 2.98
CA LYS A 50 -10.49 15.60 2.21
C LYS A 50 -11.72 15.92 3.08
N THR A 51 -11.71 15.55 4.35
CA THR A 51 -12.85 15.85 5.24
C THR A 51 -13.07 17.36 5.36
N GLN A 52 -14.32 17.78 5.43
CA GLN A 52 -14.69 19.20 5.40
C GLN A 52 -13.95 20.01 6.48
N ALA A 53 -13.95 19.54 7.73
CA ALA A 53 -13.30 20.23 8.84
C ALA A 53 -11.78 20.40 8.63
N VAL A 54 -11.13 19.45 7.96
CA VAL A 54 -9.68 19.55 7.67
C VAL A 54 -9.44 20.49 6.50
N GLN A 55 -10.32 20.51 5.50
CA GLN A 55 -10.23 21.46 4.39
C GLN A 55 -10.41 22.91 4.87
N GLU A 56 -11.40 23.17 5.73
CA GLU A 56 -11.60 24.49 6.35
C GLU A 56 -10.33 24.94 7.10
N HIS A 57 -9.74 24.04 7.91
CA HIS A 57 -8.49 24.34 8.60
C HIS A 57 -7.30 24.55 7.63
N ILE A 58 -7.22 23.81 6.54
CA ILE A 58 -6.18 24.01 5.51
C ILE A 58 -6.34 25.40 4.85
N GLU A 59 -7.57 25.79 4.52
CA GLU A 59 -7.88 27.10 3.94
C GLU A 59 -7.47 28.23 4.89
N ASP A 60 -7.79 28.10 6.19
CA ASP A 60 -7.34 29.04 7.22
C ASP A 60 -5.80 29.11 7.24
N LEU A 61 -5.10 27.97 7.28
CA LEU A 61 -3.64 27.95 7.29
C LEU A 61 -3.03 28.62 6.05
N MET A 62 -3.64 28.43 4.88
CA MET A 62 -3.22 29.08 3.63
C MET A 62 -3.47 30.59 3.66
N LEU A 63 -4.58 31.06 4.22
CA LEU A 63 -4.94 32.47 4.33
C LEU A 63 -3.98 33.23 5.25
N TYR A 64 -3.58 32.63 6.37
CA TYR A 64 -2.75 33.28 7.39
C TYR A 64 -1.23 33.20 7.13
N SER A 65 -0.81 33.05 5.87
CA SER A 65 0.59 33.15 5.37
C SER A 65 1.45 31.89 5.53
N SER A 66 0.88 30.73 5.83
CA SER A 66 1.70 29.52 6.03
C SER A 66 2.27 29.02 4.71
N ASP A 67 3.59 28.84 4.63
CA ASP A 67 4.21 28.12 3.52
C ASP A 67 3.89 26.61 3.58
N LEU A 68 4.16 25.88 2.49
CA LEU A 68 3.81 24.45 2.41
C LEU A 68 4.48 23.63 3.52
N ALA A 69 5.70 23.97 3.91
CA ALA A 69 6.42 23.24 4.96
C ALA A 69 5.74 23.45 6.32
N GLN A 70 5.28 24.67 6.61
CA GLN A 70 4.52 25.00 7.80
C GLN A 70 3.17 24.30 7.82
N ILE A 71 2.42 24.30 6.71
CA ILE A 71 1.15 23.56 6.61
C ILE A 71 1.38 22.07 6.83
N LYS A 72 2.39 21.47 6.19
CA LYS A 72 2.72 20.04 6.40
C LYS A 72 3.08 19.75 7.86
N SER A 73 3.82 20.64 8.51
CA SER A 73 4.15 20.54 9.93
C SER A 73 2.91 20.62 10.82
N ALA A 74 2.01 21.57 10.54
CA ALA A 74 0.75 21.73 11.26
C ALA A 74 -0.14 20.50 11.12
N LEU A 75 -0.37 20.03 9.89
CA LEU A 75 -1.17 18.82 9.62
C LEU A 75 -0.60 17.59 10.35
N LYS A 76 0.72 17.42 10.34
CA LYS A 76 1.38 16.32 11.06
C LYS A 76 1.19 16.44 12.57
N ARG A 77 1.30 17.65 13.15
CA ARG A 77 1.14 17.86 14.61
C ARG A 77 -0.32 17.68 15.06
N CYS A 78 -1.26 18.24 14.31
CA CYS A 78 -2.67 18.23 14.67
C CYS A 78 -3.31 16.86 14.48
N TYR A 79 -2.95 16.16 13.40
CA TYR A 79 -3.67 14.95 12.97
C TYR A 79 -2.81 13.68 12.96
N GLN A 80 -1.51 13.79 13.23
CA GLN A 80 -0.57 12.66 13.26
C GLN A 80 -0.54 11.84 11.96
N ILE A 81 -0.88 12.48 10.83
CA ILE A 81 -0.85 11.87 9.50
C ILE A 81 0.45 12.19 8.77
N ASP A 82 0.87 11.26 7.91
CA ASP A 82 1.95 11.53 6.96
C ASP A 82 1.40 12.25 5.72
N VAL A 83 1.99 13.40 5.43
CA VAL A 83 1.70 14.25 4.26
C VAL A 83 2.90 14.39 3.33
N SER A 84 3.87 13.47 3.42
CA SER A 84 5.09 13.45 2.61
C SER A 84 4.82 13.53 1.10
N PHE A 85 3.71 12.96 0.63
CA PHE A 85 3.29 12.92 -0.78
C PHE A 85 2.82 14.28 -1.34
N VAL A 86 2.48 15.24 -0.48
CA VAL A 86 2.08 16.61 -0.87
C VAL A 86 3.33 17.40 -1.24
N LYS A 87 3.40 17.90 -2.47
CA LYS A 87 4.56 18.63 -3.04
C LYS A 87 4.26 20.10 -3.32
N SER A 88 2.99 20.47 -3.45
CA SER A 88 2.52 21.83 -3.70
C SER A 88 1.32 22.18 -2.82
N MET A 89 0.94 23.46 -2.76
CA MET A 89 -0.32 23.85 -2.09
C MET A 89 -1.55 23.33 -2.82
N ASP A 90 -1.48 23.22 -4.16
CA ASP A 90 -2.59 22.70 -4.95
C ASP A 90 -2.90 21.23 -4.63
N ASP A 91 -1.88 20.46 -4.23
CA ASP A 91 -2.04 19.04 -3.86
C ASP A 91 -2.99 18.84 -2.67
N LEU A 92 -3.23 19.87 -1.85
CA LEU A 92 -4.13 19.82 -0.70
C LEU A 92 -5.61 20.01 -1.09
N LYS A 93 -5.91 20.41 -2.33
CA LYS A 93 -7.27 20.59 -2.82
C LYS A 93 -7.99 19.24 -2.94
N PRO A 94 -9.30 19.16 -2.69
CA PRO A 94 -10.04 17.89 -2.68
C PRO A 94 -9.88 17.06 -3.95
N ASN A 95 -9.93 17.69 -5.12
CA ASN A 95 -9.78 17.00 -6.41
C ASN A 95 -8.40 16.35 -6.58
N ASN A 96 -7.35 16.99 -6.06
CA ASN A 96 -5.99 16.44 -6.15
C ASN A 96 -5.77 15.34 -5.11
N LEU A 97 -6.38 15.46 -3.92
CA LEU A 97 -6.43 14.40 -2.93
C LEU A 97 -7.12 13.14 -3.48
N ASP A 98 -8.22 13.30 -4.24
CA ASP A 98 -8.87 12.18 -4.94
C ASP A 98 -7.95 11.52 -5.97
N ASN A 99 -7.23 12.33 -6.77
CA ASN A 99 -6.26 11.81 -7.72
C ASN A 99 -5.14 11.01 -7.02
N PHE A 100 -4.68 11.45 -5.85
CA PHE A 100 -3.72 10.68 -5.05
C PHE A 100 -4.30 9.37 -4.56
N MET A 101 -5.51 9.39 -4.00
CA MET A 101 -6.19 8.17 -3.53
C MET A 101 -6.35 7.16 -4.67
N MET A 102 -6.83 7.59 -5.84
CA MET A 102 -6.96 6.73 -7.02
C MET A 102 -5.62 6.14 -7.46
N LYS A 103 -4.56 6.96 -7.49
CA LYS A 103 -3.21 6.51 -7.88
C LYS A 103 -2.64 5.48 -6.91
N PHE A 104 -2.80 5.72 -5.61
CA PHE A 104 -2.33 4.78 -4.58
C PHE A 104 -3.15 3.50 -4.57
N GLN A 105 -4.47 3.58 -4.79
CA GLN A 105 -5.33 2.42 -4.93
C GLN A 105 -4.95 1.59 -6.16
N SER A 106 -4.75 2.23 -7.31
CA SER A 106 -4.28 1.55 -8.53
C SER A 106 -2.93 0.84 -8.34
N THR A 107 -2.02 1.44 -7.56
CA THR A 107 -0.74 0.81 -7.20
C THR A 107 -0.94 -0.44 -6.34
N LEU A 108 -1.89 -0.40 -5.39
CA LEU A 108 -2.25 -1.54 -4.56
C LEU A 108 -2.90 -2.65 -5.40
N ASP A 109 -3.82 -2.29 -6.29
CA ASP A 109 -4.52 -3.22 -7.16
C ASP A 109 -3.54 -3.93 -8.11
N ALA A 110 -2.61 -3.20 -8.71
CA ALA A 110 -1.56 -3.78 -9.56
C ALA A 110 -0.67 -4.76 -8.79
N ALA A 111 -0.34 -4.47 -7.53
CA ALA A 111 0.42 -5.38 -6.68
C ALA A 111 -0.40 -6.62 -6.29
N MET A 112 -1.70 -6.46 -6.06
CA MET A 112 -2.63 -7.55 -5.76
C MET A 112 -2.78 -8.50 -6.96
N GLU A 113 -2.90 -7.97 -8.18
CA GLU A 113 -3.00 -8.80 -9.38
C GLU A 113 -1.74 -9.64 -9.58
N LYS A 114 -0.55 -9.06 -9.36
CA LYS A 114 0.72 -9.82 -9.39
C LYS A 114 0.80 -10.89 -8.31
N TYR A 115 0.18 -10.67 -7.15
CA TYR A 115 0.13 -11.67 -6.08
C TYR A 115 -0.79 -12.85 -6.44
N LYS A 116 -1.88 -12.60 -7.18
CA LYS A 116 -2.83 -13.64 -7.61
C LYS A 116 -2.35 -14.48 -8.79
N THR A 117 -1.38 -13.98 -9.57
CA THR A 117 -0.91 -14.59 -10.82
C THR A 117 0.35 -15.41 -10.57
#